data_AF-A0A2D7IMX5-F1
#
_entry.id   AF-A0A2D7IMX5-F1
#
_cell.length_a   1.000
_cell.length_b   1.000
_cell.length_c   1.000
_cell.angle_alpha   90.00
_cell.angle_beta   90.00
_cell.angle_gamma   90.00
#
_symmetry.space_group_name_H-M   'P 1'
#
loop_
_entity.id
_entity.type
_entity.pdbx_description
1 polymer ?
#
loop_
_entity_poly.entity_id
_entity_poly.type
_entity_poly.pdbx_seq_one_letter_code
_entity_poly.pdbx_strand_id
1 'polypeptide(L)'
;CHQINLSFVDIEFEFKSNSIWVRSIVKTKESTGVEMEALSAVSIALLAVYDMCKAVDKTMEISGVKLIEKNGGKSDYATRYRPKVGVVTLSDGVVRGKREDISGKILADGFLNSGCVVDHRIVLEDGSDQLVPMIYDWIDSGVELILTTGGTGLSPRDLTIEVLESIFESKLTGVEQALHAYGRGKIKTAMLSRLTAGLVKGTLVICLPGSSGATRDALEVLIPTIFHSFHMLKGEQH
;
A
#
# COMPACT_ATOMS: atom_id res chain seq x y z
N CYS A 1 26.84 -4.62 -11.27
CA CYS A 1 25.77 -4.38 -12.25
C CYS A 1 25.54 -5.65 -13.03
N HIS A 2 24.31 -6.16 -13.05
CA HIS A 2 23.89 -7.19 -14.00
C HIS A 2 23.46 -6.53 -15.31
N GLN A 3 23.53 -7.27 -16.41
CA GLN A 3 23.09 -6.79 -17.71
C GLN A 3 21.55 -6.74 -17.72
N ILE A 4 20.98 -5.58 -18.03
CA ILE A 4 19.53 -5.38 -18.16
C ILE A 4 19.20 -5.30 -19.65
N ASN A 5 18.22 -6.08 -20.13
CA ASN A 5 17.76 -5.97 -21.51
C ASN A 5 16.87 -4.74 -21.67
N LEU A 6 17.44 -3.69 -22.25
CA LEU A 6 16.69 -2.48 -22.59
C LEU A 6 15.82 -2.74 -23.81
N SER A 7 14.56 -2.31 -23.71
CA SER A 7 13.60 -2.37 -24.82
C SER A 7 13.59 -1.11 -25.68
N PHE A 8 14.08 0.01 -25.13
CA PHE A 8 14.13 1.31 -25.80
C PHE A 8 15.13 2.21 -25.08
N VAL A 9 15.91 2.97 -25.87
CA VAL A 9 16.78 4.04 -25.41
C VAL A 9 16.68 5.16 -26.44
N ASP A 10 16.46 6.38 -25.97
CA ASP A 10 16.46 7.58 -26.80
C ASP A 10 17.15 8.74 -26.07
N ILE A 11 17.77 9.64 -26.85
CA ILE A 11 18.49 10.79 -26.33
C ILE A 11 18.09 12.03 -27.15
N GLU A 12 17.50 13.00 -26.46
CA GLU A 12 17.07 14.27 -27.03
C GLU A 12 17.96 15.41 -26.56
N PHE A 13 18.21 16.37 -27.47
CA PHE A 13 18.97 17.58 -27.18
C PHE A 13 18.07 18.80 -27.36
N GLU A 14 18.05 19.67 -26.36
CA GLU A 14 17.35 20.96 -26.42
C GLU A 14 18.36 22.10 -26.27
N PHE A 15 18.50 22.89 -27.33
CA PHE A 15 19.42 24.03 -27.38
C PHE A 15 18.74 25.29 -26.87
N LYS A 16 19.28 25.87 -25.81
CA LYS A 16 18.91 27.19 -25.28
C LYS A 16 19.99 28.21 -25.66
N SER A 17 19.73 29.50 -25.43
CA SER A 17 20.68 30.57 -25.78
C SER A 17 22.07 30.39 -25.14
N ASN A 18 22.14 29.91 -23.89
CA ASN A 18 23.39 29.75 -23.13
C ASN A 18 23.55 28.36 -22.50
N SER A 19 22.80 27.35 -22.94
CA SER A 19 22.92 25.99 -22.40
C SER A 19 22.39 24.94 -23.37
N ILE A 20 22.87 23.71 -23.21
CA ILE A 20 22.36 22.54 -23.92
C ILE A 20 21.79 21.60 -22.86
N TRP A 21 20.52 21.24 -23.04
CA TRP A 21 19.85 20.27 -22.19
C TRP A 21 19.86 18.93 -22.89
N VAL A 22 20.22 17.88 -22.16
CA VAL A 22 20.24 16.51 -22.66
C VAL A 22 19.23 15.70 -21.85
N ARG A 23 18.29 15.06 -22.54
CA ARG A 23 17.28 14.18 -21.94
C ARG A 23 17.47 12.78 -22.48
N SER A 24 17.40 11.79 -21.60
CA SER A 24 17.37 10.37 -21.99
C SER A 24 16.05 9.75 -21.58
N ILE A 25 15.50 8.88 -22.42
CA ILE A 25 14.36 8.03 -22.11
C ILE A 25 14.80 6.58 -22.29
N VAL A 26 14.72 5.79 -21.21
CA VAL A 26 15.06 4.36 -21.22
C VAL A 26 13.87 3.55 -20.74
N LYS A 27 13.58 2.44 -21.42
CA LYS A 27 12.49 1.52 -21.05
C LYS A 27 13.00 0.09 -20.98
N THR A 28 12.51 -0.68 -20.01
CA THR A 28 12.74 -2.13 -19.90
C THR A 28 11.45 -2.87 -19.62
N LYS A 29 11.44 -4.18 -19.89
CA LYS A 29 10.40 -5.12 -19.48
C LYS A 29 10.84 -6.00 -18.30
N GLU A 30 12.03 -5.77 -17.75
CA GLU A 30 12.58 -6.55 -16.65
C GLU A 30 12.12 -6.03 -15.27
N SER A 31 12.34 -6.84 -14.23
CA SER A 31 11.99 -6.50 -12.85
C SER A 31 12.90 -5.47 -12.19
N THR A 32 14.05 -5.16 -12.82
CA THR A 32 15.01 -4.16 -12.34
C THR A 32 14.73 -2.81 -13.00
N GLY A 33 14.78 -1.73 -12.23
CA GLY A 33 14.70 -0.38 -12.77
C GLY A 33 15.90 -0.04 -13.65
N VAL A 34 15.73 0.94 -14.55
CA VAL A 34 16.73 1.38 -15.54
C VAL A 34 17.19 2.82 -15.32
N GLU A 35 17.13 3.29 -14.07
CA GLU A 35 17.54 4.65 -13.70
C GLU A 35 19.01 4.88 -14.01
N MET A 36 19.85 3.87 -13.76
CA MET A 36 21.29 3.98 -14.00
C MET A 36 21.60 4.06 -15.48
N GLU A 37 20.91 3.30 -16.33
CA GLU A 37 21.07 3.33 -17.78
C GLU A 37 20.64 4.68 -18.36
N ALA A 38 19.55 5.26 -17.86
CA ALA A 38 19.11 6.59 -18.26
C ALA A 38 20.12 7.68 -17.87
N LEU A 39 20.60 7.67 -16.61
CA LEU A 39 21.59 8.62 -16.12
C LEU A 39 22.96 8.46 -16.81
N SER A 40 23.36 7.22 -17.10
CA SER A 40 24.59 6.91 -17.85
C SER A 40 24.50 7.42 -19.29
N ALA A 41 23.37 7.24 -19.98
CA ALA A 41 23.17 7.75 -21.33
C ALA A 41 23.33 9.27 -21.40
N VAL A 42 22.70 10.01 -20.46
CA VAL A 42 22.86 11.48 -20.36
C VAL A 42 24.32 11.86 -20.07
N SER A 43 24.96 11.17 -19.12
CA SER A 43 26.34 11.48 -18.73
C SER A 43 27.32 11.28 -19.88
N ILE A 44 27.18 10.19 -20.65
CA ILE A 44 28.01 9.92 -21.83
C ILE A 44 27.77 10.98 -22.90
N ALA A 45 26.52 11.34 -23.18
CA ALA A 45 26.19 12.37 -24.15
C ALA A 45 26.77 13.75 -23.76
N LEU A 46 26.65 14.14 -22.49
CA LEU A 46 27.22 15.40 -21.98
C LEU A 46 28.76 15.41 -22.08
N LEU A 47 29.42 14.30 -21.72
CA LEU A 47 30.87 14.19 -21.86
C LEU A 47 31.32 14.27 -23.31
N ALA A 48 30.56 13.69 -24.25
CA ALA A 48 30.85 13.80 -25.68
C ALA A 48 30.70 15.25 -26.18
N VAL A 49 29.64 15.96 -25.78
CA VAL A 49 29.46 17.38 -26.12
C VAL A 49 30.59 18.23 -25.54
N TYR A 50 30.96 17.98 -24.29
CA TYR A 50 32.08 18.66 -23.64
C TYR A 50 33.38 18.43 -24.41
N ASP A 51 33.67 17.18 -24.78
CA ASP A 51 34.88 16.81 -25.52
C ASP A 51 35.00 17.55 -26.85
N MET A 52 33.89 17.66 -27.58
CA MET A 52 33.83 18.37 -28.86
C MET A 52 33.95 19.90 -28.71
N CYS A 53 33.39 20.47 -27.64
CA CYS A 53 33.25 21.92 -27.51
C CYS A 53 34.32 22.59 -26.63
N LYS A 54 35.11 21.83 -25.86
CA LYS A 54 36.12 22.37 -24.90
C LYS A 54 37.18 23.29 -25.52
N ALA A 55 37.39 23.22 -26.83
CA ALA A 55 38.30 24.11 -27.55
C ALA A 55 37.65 25.47 -27.87
N VAL A 56 36.33 25.50 -28.00
CA VAL A 56 35.52 26.69 -28.33
C VAL A 56 35.19 27.48 -27.07
N ASP A 57 34.76 26.78 -26.01
CA ASP A 57 34.43 27.38 -24.73
C ASP A 57 35.12 26.61 -23.59
N LYS A 58 35.99 27.32 -22.86
CA LYS A 58 36.76 26.77 -21.73
C LYS A 58 36.05 26.92 -20.39
N THR A 59 34.90 27.59 -20.37
CA THR A 59 34.11 27.88 -19.17
C THR A 59 32.88 26.98 -19.02
N MET A 60 32.62 26.11 -20.00
CA MET A 60 31.52 25.15 -19.93
C MET A 60 31.59 24.30 -18.67
N GLU A 61 30.43 24.02 -18.10
CA GLU A 61 30.27 23.12 -16.97
C GLU A 61 29.09 22.17 -17.18
N ILE A 62 29.18 20.98 -16.60
CA ILE A 62 28.02 20.10 -16.44
C ILE A 62 27.40 20.43 -15.09
N SER A 63 26.36 21.26 -15.10
CA SER A 63 25.69 21.76 -13.89
C SER A 63 25.07 20.66 -13.03
N GLY A 64 24.64 19.55 -13.64
CA GLY A 64 24.20 18.36 -12.93
C GLY A 64 23.46 17.37 -13.81
N VAL A 65 23.31 16.16 -13.28
CA VAL A 65 22.51 15.08 -13.89
C VAL A 65 21.56 14.55 -12.82
N LYS A 66 20.28 14.47 -13.13
CA LYS A 66 19.25 13.99 -12.20
C LYS A 66 18.19 13.17 -12.92
N LEU A 67 17.55 12.27 -12.18
CA LEU A 67 16.36 11.58 -12.63
C LEU A 67 15.17 12.57 -12.60
N ILE A 68 14.49 12.74 -13.72
CA ILE A 68 13.33 13.65 -13.83
C ILE A 68 12.05 12.92 -13.44
N GLU A 69 11.86 11.73 -14.01
CA GLU A 69 10.65 10.93 -13.85
C GLU A 69 11.03 9.45 -13.98
N LYS A 70 10.32 8.61 -13.23
CA LYS A 70 10.33 7.16 -13.37
C LYS A 70 8.89 6.73 -13.32
N ASN A 71 8.49 5.91 -14.30
CA ASN A 71 7.18 5.30 -14.37
C ASN A 71 7.32 3.79 -14.48
N GLY A 72 6.65 3.06 -13.58
CA GLY A 72 6.63 1.61 -13.53
C GLY A 72 7.57 0.99 -12.48
N GLY A 73 7.29 -0.27 -12.16
CA GLY A 73 7.93 -1.02 -11.08
C GLY A 73 6.97 -1.33 -9.94
N LYS A 74 7.30 -2.33 -9.12
CA LYS A 74 6.43 -2.80 -8.01
C LYS A 74 6.08 -1.71 -6.99
N SER A 75 6.92 -0.68 -6.88
CA SER A 75 6.81 0.40 -5.89
C SER A 75 6.17 1.68 -6.41
N ASP A 76 5.94 1.80 -7.72
CA ASP A 76 5.46 3.05 -8.35
C ASP A 76 3.94 3.22 -8.33
N TYR A 77 3.35 2.34 -7.55
CA TYR A 77 1.95 2.17 -7.30
C TYR A 77 1.62 2.89 -5.95
N ALA A 78 2.40 3.87 -5.49
CA ALA A 78 1.99 4.69 -4.36
C ALA A 78 0.92 5.71 -4.81
N THR A 79 -0.34 5.28 -4.92
CA THR A 79 -1.47 6.19 -5.11
C THR A 79 -1.45 7.27 -4.03
N ARG A 80 -1.68 8.54 -4.39
CA ARG A 80 -1.75 9.65 -3.42
C ARG A 80 -2.98 9.55 -2.52
N TYR A 81 -3.95 8.73 -2.89
CA TYR A 81 -5.19 8.55 -2.15
C TYR A 81 -4.96 7.97 -0.76
N ARG A 82 -5.66 8.52 0.24
CA ARG A 82 -5.64 8.02 1.62
C ARG A 82 -7.09 7.89 2.11
N PRO A 83 -7.58 6.66 2.34
CA PRO A 83 -8.94 6.46 2.79
C PRO A 83 -9.14 6.93 4.22
N LYS A 84 -10.38 7.24 4.59
CA LYS A 84 -10.79 7.31 6.00
C LYS A 84 -10.93 5.90 6.56
N VAL A 85 -10.27 5.64 7.68
CA VAL A 85 -10.12 4.31 8.29
C VAL A 85 -10.84 4.26 9.63
N GLY A 86 -11.63 3.20 9.84
CA GLY A 86 -12.19 2.82 11.13
C GLY A 86 -11.55 1.55 11.66
N VAL A 87 -11.28 1.48 12.96
CA VAL A 87 -10.68 0.31 13.62
C VAL A 87 -11.56 -0.15 14.78
N VAL A 88 -12.02 -1.40 14.74
CA VAL A 88 -12.76 -2.03 15.83
C VAL A 88 -11.99 -3.21 16.40
N THR A 89 -11.81 -3.23 17.72
CA THR A 89 -11.26 -4.38 18.45
C THR A 89 -12.39 -5.15 19.09
N LEU A 90 -12.47 -6.45 18.82
CA LEU A 90 -13.40 -7.39 19.45
C LEU A 90 -12.63 -8.20 20.49
N SER A 91 -12.88 -7.91 21.77
CA SER A 91 -12.28 -8.64 22.87
C SER A 91 -12.96 -8.39 24.21
N ASP A 92 -13.52 -9.44 24.80
CA ASP A 92 -14.03 -9.41 26.19
C ASP A 92 -12.96 -8.96 27.20
N GLY A 93 -11.71 -9.38 26.97
CA GLY A 93 -10.60 -9.09 27.88
C GLY A 93 -10.24 -7.61 27.91
N VAL A 94 -10.34 -6.93 26.78
CA VAL A 94 -10.06 -5.49 26.66
C VAL A 94 -11.21 -4.69 27.24
N VAL A 95 -12.46 -5.03 26.92
CA VAL A 95 -13.64 -4.36 27.48
C VAL A 95 -13.66 -4.43 29.01
N ARG A 96 -13.30 -5.59 29.58
CA ARG A 96 -13.24 -5.80 31.03
C ARG A 96 -11.98 -5.23 31.70
N GLY A 97 -11.12 -4.52 30.96
CA GLY A 97 -9.88 -3.92 31.48
C GLY A 97 -8.82 -4.92 31.92
N LYS A 98 -8.94 -6.20 31.54
CA LYS A 98 -7.96 -7.25 31.87
C LYS A 98 -6.74 -7.24 30.94
N ARG A 99 -6.87 -6.62 29.78
CA ARG A 99 -5.81 -6.46 28.76
C ARG A 99 -5.94 -5.10 28.10
N GLU A 100 -4.82 -4.58 27.61
CA GLU A 100 -4.81 -3.38 26.78
C GLU A 100 -5.09 -3.72 25.31
N ASP A 101 -5.72 -2.78 24.60
CA ASP A 101 -5.95 -2.87 23.15
C ASP A 101 -4.68 -2.58 22.34
N ILE A 102 -3.76 -3.53 22.35
CA ILE A 102 -2.49 -3.42 21.61
C ILE A 102 -2.73 -3.56 20.10
N SER A 103 -3.58 -4.50 19.69
CA SER A 103 -3.84 -4.82 18.28
C SER A 103 -4.57 -3.69 17.56
N GLY A 104 -5.61 -3.11 18.17
CA GLY A 104 -6.30 -1.95 17.60
C GLY A 104 -5.39 -0.73 17.52
N LYS A 105 -4.52 -0.53 18.52
CA LYS A 105 -3.51 0.54 18.48
C LYS A 105 -2.51 0.36 17.32
N ILE A 106 -1.99 -0.85 17.12
CA ILE A 106 -1.07 -1.16 16.01
C ILE A 106 -1.71 -0.81 14.67
N LEU A 107 -2.96 -1.22 14.44
CA LEU A 107 -3.66 -0.93 13.19
C LEU A 107 -3.85 0.58 13.00
N ALA A 108 -4.36 1.28 14.01
CA ALA A 108 -4.58 2.72 13.95
C ALA A 108 -3.27 3.48 13.67
N ASP A 109 -2.22 3.20 14.44
CA ASP A 109 -0.91 3.85 14.30
C ASP A 109 -0.30 3.55 12.91
N GLY A 110 -0.44 2.32 12.40
CA GLY A 110 0.06 1.93 11.07
C GLY A 110 -0.55 2.74 9.93
N PHE A 111 -1.88 2.94 9.96
CA PHE A 111 -2.58 3.73 8.95
C PHE A 111 -2.36 5.24 9.13
N LEU A 112 -2.28 5.75 10.37
CA LEU A 112 -1.90 7.13 10.67
C LEU A 112 -0.50 7.47 10.14
N ASN A 113 0.49 6.63 10.44
CA ASN A 113 1.86 6.82 9.96
C ASN A 113 1.98 6.75 8.43
N SER A 114 1.03 6.08 7.79
CA SER A 114 0.94 6.01 6.32
C SER A 114 0.18 7.19 5.71
N GLY A 115 -0.32 8.13 6.52
CA GLY A 115 -0.99 9.35 6.09
C GLY A 115 -2.52 9.22 5.95
N CYS A 116 -3.13 8.16 6.50
CA CYS A 116 -4.59 8.03 6.53
C CYS A 116 -5.20 8.76 7.74
N VAL A 117 -6.49 9.06 7.62
CA VAL A 117 -7.29 9.62 8.72
C VAL A 117 -7.94 8.46 9.47
N VAL A 118 -7.73 8.37 10.78
CA VAL A 118 -8.26 7.32 11.66
C VAL A 118 -9.11 7.95 12.76
N ASP A 119 -10.30 8.42 12.39
CA ASP A 119 -11.19 9.16 13.30
C ASP A 119 -12.09 8.26 14.14
N HIS A 120 -12.22 6.98 13.76
CA HIS A 120 -13.13 6.03 14.37
C HIS A 120 -12.35 4.85 14.96
N ARG A 121 -12.32 4.77 16.29
CA ARG A 121 -11.78 3.61 17.03
C ARG A 121 -12.71 3.21 18.17
N ILE A 122 -13.07 1.94 18.22
CA ILE A 122 -13.92 1.39 19.29
C ILE A 122 -13.48 -0.01 19.70
N VAL A 123 -13.80 -0.38 20.94
CA VAL A 123 -13.64 -1.74 21.45
C VAL A 123 -15.03 -2.29 21.77
N LEU A 124 -15.32 -3.50 21.31
CA LEU A 124 -16.57 -4.22 21.55
C LEU A 124 -16.29 -5.61 22.18
N GLU A 125 -17.29 -6.18 22.83
CA GLU A 125 -17.26 -7.56 23.32
C GLU A 125 -17.37 -8.56 22.16
N ASP A 126 -16.88 -9.78 22.38
CA ASP A 126 -16.93 -10.83 21.37
C ASP A 126 -18.39 -11.28 21.13
N GLY A 127 -18.83 -11.21 19.87
CA GLY A 127 -20.21 -11.51 19.48
C GLY A 127 -21.22 -10.39 19.79
N SER A 128 -20.76 -9.15 19.94
CA SER A 128 -21.65 -8.00 20.17
C SER A 128 -22.58 -7.72 18.97
N ASP A 129 -23.87 -7.58 19.24
CA ASP A 129 -24.90 -7.17 18.27
C ASP A 129 -24.70 -5.73 17.75
N GLN A 130 -23.81 -4.96 18.38
CA GLN A 130 -23.49 -3.59 17.97
C GLN A 130 -22.51 -3.53 16.77
N LEU A 131 -21.86 -4.64 16.41
CA LEU A 131 -20.85 -4.66 15.34
C LEU A 131 -21.44 -4.20 13.99
N VAL A 132 -22.57 -4.79 13.58
CA VAL A 132 -23.19 -4.48 12.28
C VAL A 132 -23.80 -3.07 12.24
N PRO A 133 -24.58 -2.62 13.23
CA PRO A 133 -25.05 -1.23 13.27
C PRO A 133 -23.92 -0.21 13.22
N MET A 134 -22.82 -0.46 13.95
CA MET A 134 -21.65 0.42 13.94
C MET A 134 -20.98 0.48 12.55
N ILE A 135 -20.87 -0.64 11.86
CA ILE A 135 -20.31 -0.67 10.49
C ILE A 135 -21.14 0.23 9.57
N TYR A 136 -22.47 0.14 9.61
CA TYR A 136 -23.32 0.99 8.79
C TYR A 136 -23.21 2.47 9.16
N ASP A 137 -23.17 2.81 10.45
CA ASP A 137 -22.99 4.19 10.93
C ASP A 137 -21.65 4.80 10.46
N TRP A 138 -20.58 4.01 10.48
CA TRP A 138 -19.27 4.44 9.99
C TRP A 138 -19.26 4.61 8.47
N ILE A 139 -19.91 3.71 7.73
CA ILE A 139 -20.10 3.86 6.27
C ILE A 139 -20.84 5.16 5.97
N ASP A 140 -21.94 5.44 6.67
CA ASP A 140 -22.75 6.64 6.47
C ASP A 140 -21.99 7.92 6.87
N SER A 141 -21.04 7.81 7.80
CA SER A 141 -20.09 8.88 8.18
C SER A 141 -18.93 9.06 7.19
N GLY A 142 -18.85 8.24 6.14
CA GLY A 142 -17.87 8.31 5.07
C GLY A 142 -16.56 7.55 5.34
N VAL A 143 -16.58 6.55 6.22
CA VAL A 143 -15.45 5.62 6.39
C VAL A 143 -15.38 4.68 5.18
N GLU A 144 -14.20 4.58 4.58
CA GLU A 144 -13.97 3.81 3.35
C GLU A 144 -13.23 2.49 3.61
N LEU A 145 -12.49 2.39 4.71
CA LEU A 145 -11.83 1.17 5.16
C LEU A 145 -12.16 0.87 6.62
N ILE A 146 -12.74 -0.28 6.91
CA ILE A 146 -13.02 -0.74 8.26
C ILE A 146 -12.17 -1.99 8.54
N LEU A 147 -11.40 -1.93 9.62
CA LEU A 147 -10.58 -3.04 10.08
C LEU A 147 -11.12 -3.55 11.40
N THR A 148 -11.41 -4.85 11.46
CA THR A 148 -11.75 -5.52 12.71
C THR A 148 -10.57 -6.37 13.18
N THR A 149 -10.34 -6.45 14.48
CA THR A 149 -9.34 -7.35 15.05
C THR A 149 -9.89 -8.10 16.26
N GLY A 150 -9.78 -9.43 16.23
CA GLY A 150 -10.31 -10.29 17.30
C GLY A 150 -11.64 -10.96 16.95
N GLY A 151 -12.14 -11.80 17.86
CA GLY A 151 -13.36 -12.58 17.65
C GLY A 151 -13.33 -13.57 16.47
N THR A 152 -12.14 -14.01 16.04
CA THR A 152 -11.93 -14.96 14.92
C THR A 152 -11.35 -16.32 15.33
N GLY A 153 -11.21 -16.58 16.63
CA GLY A 153 -10.72 -17.86 17.16
C GLY A 153 -11.68 -19.04 16.89
N LEU A 154 -11.47 -20.19 17.51
CA LEU A 154 -12.34 -21.38 17.34
C LEU A 154 -13.38 -21.52 18.47
N SER A 155 -13.55 -20.49 19.32
CA SER A 155 -14.52 -20.49 20.40
C SER A 155 -15.94 -20.33 19.84
N PRO A 156 -16.98 -20.89 20.50
CA PRO A 156 -18.38 -20.62 20.14
C PRO A 156 -18.78 -19.14 20.17
N ARG A 157 -17.98 -18.28 20.82
CA ARG A 157 -18.20 -16.82 20.84
C ARG A 157 -17.48 -16.07 19.70
N ASP A 158 -16.56 -16.72 19.01
CA ASP A 158 -15.81 -16.14 17.88
C ASP A 158 -16.68 -16.16 16.62
N LEU A 159 -17.65 -15.24 16.55
CA LEU A 159 -18.67 -15.17 15.49
C LEU A 159 -18.43 -14.03 14.49
N THR A 160 -17.29 -13.33 14.60
CA THR A 160 -17.04 -12.10 13.83
C THR A 160 -17.04 -12.36 12.33
N ILE A 161 -16.48 -13.49 11.91
CA ILE A 161 -16.40 -13.85 10.49
C ILE A 161 -17.79 -14.13 9.97
N GLU A 162 -18.55 -14.97 10.65
CA GLU A 162 -19.90 -15.36 10.26
C GLU A 162 -20.83 -14.14 10.17
N VAL A 163 -20.70 -13.20 11.12
CA VAL A 163 -21.45 -11.94 11.11
C VAL A 163 -21.05 -11.06 9.92
N LEU A 164 -19.75 -10.87 9.68
CA LEU A 164 -19.28 -10.02 8.58
C LEU A 164 -19.58 -10.62 7.20
N GLU A 165 -19.40 -11.92 7.04
CA GLU A 165 -19.71 -12.60 5.79
C GLU A 165 -21.20 -12.51 5.43
N SER A 166 -22.08 -12.43 6.42
CA SER A 166 -23.53 -12.27 6.19
C SER A 166 -23.92 -10.91 5.61
N ILE A 167 -23.07 -9.88 5.77
CA ILE A 167 -23.34 -8.51 5.30
C ILE A 167 -22.51 -8.13 4.07
N PHE A 168 -21.57 -8.96 3.63
CA PHE A 168 -20.75 -8.69 2.45
C PHE A 168 -21.56 -8.78 1.17
N GLU A 169 -21.54 -7.70 0.39
CA GLU A 169 -22.07 -7.67 -0.98
C GLU A 169 -21.15 -8.45 -1.94
N SER A 170 -19.85 -8.43 -1.67
CA SER A 170 -18.86 -9.21 -2.39
C SER A 170 -17.67 -9.56 -1.48
N LYS A 171 -17.14 -10.78 -1.64
CA LYS A 171 -15.92 -11.21 -0.94
C LYS A 171 -14.68 -10.85 -1.74
N LEU A 172 -13.63 -10.46 -1.02
CA LEU A 172 -12.32 -10.13 -1.56
C LEU A 172 -11.32 -11.22 -1.21
N THR A 173 -11.55 -12.41 -1.76
CA THR A 173 -10.74 -13.62 -1.50
C THR A 173 -9.26 -13.42 -1.80
N GLY A 174 -8.90 -12.56 -2.76
CA GLY A 174 -7.50 -12.22 -3.05
C GLY A 174 -6.79 -11.53 -1.87
N VAL A 175 -7.48 -10.66 -1.14
CA VAL A 175 -6.95 -10.03 0.08
C VAL A 175 -6.76 -11.07 1.17
N GLU A 176 -7.74 -11.96 1.35
CA GLU A 176 -7.66 -13.05 2.33
C GLU A 176 -6.45 -13.96 2.04
N GLN A 177 -6.29 -14.38 0.78
CA GLN A 177 -5.19 -15.23 0.34
C GLN A 177 -3.82 -14.55 0.53
N ALA A 178 -3.71 -13.25 0.24
CA ALA A 178 -2.47 -12.51 0.43
C ALA A 178 -2.06 -12.46 1.91
N LEU A 179 -3.01 -12.13 2.80
CA LEU A 179 -2.80 -12.10 4.24
C LEU A 179 -2.39 -13.48 4.78
N HIS A 180 -3.08 -14.54 4.35
CA HIS A 180 -2.72 -15.91 4.73
C HIS A 180 -1.36 -16.34 4.20
N ALA A 181 -1.05 -16.04 2.94
CA ALA A 181 0.22 -16.41 2.33
C ALA A 181 1.39 -15.77 3.06
N TYR A 182 1.27 -14.48 3.41
CA TYR A 182 2.29 -13.76 4.17
C TYR A 182 2.45 -14.34 5.59
N GLY A 183 1.35 -14.54 6.32
CA GLY A 183 1.40 -15.10 7.68
C GLY A 183 1.99 -16.51 7.74
N ARG A 184 1.65 -17.38 6.78
CA ARG A 184 2.21 -18.75 6.68
C ARG A 184 3.73 -18.74 6.47
N GLY A 185 4.27 -17.72 5.82
CA GLY A 185 5.71 -17.56 5.64
C GLY A 185 6.47 -17.29 6.94
N LYS A 186 5.80 -16.75 7.97
CA LYS A 186 6.42 -16.38 9.25
C LYS A 186 6.19 -17.40 10.36
N ILE A 187 4.95 -17.87 10.53
CA ILE A 187 4.59 -18.75 11.64
C ILE A 187 3.75 -19.94 11.18
N LYS A 188 4.10 -21.13 11.68
CA LYS A 188 3.42 -22.39 11.32
C LYS A 188 1.94 -22.41 11.72
N THR A 189 1.59 -21.72 12.80
CA THR A 189 0.22 -21.66 13.34
C THR A 189 -0.69 -20.68 12.58
N ALA A 190 -0.16 -19.87 11.66
CA ALA A 190 -0.97 -18.96 10.84
C ALA A 190 -2.07 -19.70 10.04
N MET A 191 -1.88 -21.00 9.77
CA MET A 191 -2.91 -21.81 9.12
C MET A 191 -4.23 -21.91 9.91
N LEU A 192 -4.20 -21.71 11.23
CA LEU A 192 -5.38 -21.76 12.10
C LEU A 192 -6.03 -20.38 12.29
N SER A 193 -5.37 -19.31 11.84
CA SER A 193 -5.91 -17.96 11.96
C SER A 193 -7.05 -17.81 10.98
N ARG A 194 -8.24 -17.45 11.45
CA ARG A 194 -9.37 -17.14 10.57
C ARG A 194 -9.41 -15.62 10.33
N LEU A 195 -9.68 -15.24 9.09
CA LEU A 195 -9.83 -13.84 8.63
C LEU A 195 -10.80 -13.83 7.45
N THR A 196 -11.42 -12.69 7.17
CA THR A 196 -12.24 -12.51 5.96
C THR A 196 -12.19 -11.06 5.49
N ALA A 197 -12.40 -10.83 4.20
CA ALA A 197 -12.42 -9.50 3.61
C ALA A 197 -13.54 -9.37 2.58
N GLY A 198 -14.21 -8.24 2.56
CA GLY A 198 -15.33 -8.00 1.63
C GLY A 198 -15.69 -6.52 1.49
N LEU A 199 -16.67 -6.26 0.62
CA LEU A 199 -17.27 -4.95 0.43
C LEU A 199 -18.66 -4.91 1.07
N VAL A 200 -18.97 -3.79 1.73
CA VAL A 200 -20.29 -3.46 2.27
C VAL A 200 -20.63 -2.04 1.83
N LYS A 201 -21.66 -1.86 0.99
CA LYS A 201 -22.06 -0.56 0.42
C LYS A 201 -20.88 0.24 -0.19
N GLY A 202 -19.95 -0.45 -0.86
CA GLY A 202 -18.75 0.17 -1.45
C GLY A 202 -17.60 0.48 -0.47
N THR A 203 -17.76 0.20 0.83
CA THR A 203 -16.70 0.31 1.84
C THR A 203 -15.99 -1.03 2.03
N LEU A 204 -14.67 -0.99 2.14
CA LEU A 204 -13.83 -2.16 2.35
C LEU A 204 -13.82 -2.56 3.82
N VAL A 205 -14.20 -3.80 4.12
CA VAL A 205 -14.22 -4.35 5.48
C VAL A 205 -13.30 -5.56 5.55
N ILE A 206 -12.30 -5.52 6.44
CA ILE A 206 -11.31 -6.59 6.62
C ILE A 206 -11.29 -7.02 8.08
N CYS A 207 -11.55 -8.30 8.30
CA CYS A 207 -11.48 -8.94 9.61
C CYS A 207 -10.15 -9.63 9.80
N LEU A 208 -9.40 -9.21 10.81
CA LEU A 208 -8.06 -9.71 11.12
C LEU A 208 -8.03 -10.50 12.43
N PRO A 209 -7.09 -11.43 12.60
CA PRO A 209 -6.88 -12.10 13.88
C PRO A 209 -6.51 -11.11 15.00
N GLY A 210 -6.89 -11.43 16.24
CA GLY A 210 -6.71 -10.55 17.40
C GLY A 210 -5.25 -10.41 17.90
N SER A 211 -4.30 -11.14 17.33
CA SER A 211 -2.90 -11.10 17.80
C SER A 211 -2.14 -9.89 17.26
N SER A 212 -1.24 -9.34 18.08
CA SER A 212 -0.38 -8.23 17.67
C SER A 212 0.58 -8.57 16.52
N GLY A 213 0.96 -9.85 16.40
CA GLY A 213 1.74 -10.34 15.26
C GLY A 213 0.94 -10.30 13.96
N ALA A 214 -0.27 -10.84 13.98
CA ALA A 214 -1.14 -10.87 12.80
C ALA A 214 -1.54 -9.47 12.32
N THR A 215 -1.75 -8.51 13.24
CA THR A 215 -2.05 -7.13 12.86
C THR A 215 -0.86 -6.41 12.22
N ARG A 216 0.37 -6.62 12.72
CA ARG A 216 1.57 -6.10 12.05
C ARG A 216 1.77 -6.71 10.68
N ASP A 217 1.61 -8.03 10.57
CA ASP A 217 1.71 -8.72 9.29
C ASP A 217 0.66 -8.23 8.29
N ALA A 218 -0.56 -7.92 8.76
CA ALA A 218 -1.59 -7.35 7.93
C ALA A 218 -1.22 -5.95 7.41
N LEU A 219 -0.60 -5.09 8.23
CA LEU A 219 -0.15 -3.77 7.77
C LEU A 219 0.88 -3.87 6.65
N GLU A 220 1.84 -4.80 6.77
CA GLU A 220 2.86 -5.05 5.73
C GLU A 220 2.28 -5.54 4.40
N VAL A 221 1.15 -6.25 4.45
CA VAL A 221 0.46 -6.74 3.24
C VAL A 221 -0.45 -5.67 2.64
N LEU A 222 -1.23 -5.00 3.50
CA LEU A 222 -2.25 -4.05 3.08
C LEU A 222 -1.64 -2.72 2.63
N ILE A 223 -0.59 -2.24 3.29
CA ILE A 223 0.02 -0.96 2.94
C ILE A 223 1.24 -1.23 2.03
N PRO A 224 1.36 -0.59 0.85
CA PRO A 224 0.48 0.44 0.27
C PRO A 224 -0.62 -0.13 -0.67
N THR A 225 -0.62 -1.43 -0.93
CA THR A 225 -1.43 -2.08 -1.97
C THR A 225 -2.92 -1.73 -1.91
N ILE A 226 -3.46 -1.60 -0.69
CA ILE A 226 -4.87 -1.32 -0.45
C ILE A 226 -5.28 0.07 -0.95
N PHE A 227 -4.36 1.02 -1.01
CA PHE A 227 -4.64 2.38 -1.48
C PHE A 227 -5.06 2.40 -2.96
N HIS A 228 -4.63 1.43 -3.77
CA HIS A 228 -5.11 1.26 -5.15
C HIS A 228 -6.57 0.91 -5.27
N SER A 229 -7.03 0.04 -4.37
CA SER A 229 -8.38 -0.49 -4.46
C SER A 229 -9.41 0.64 -4.43
N PHE A 230 -9.12 1.74 -3.73
CA PHE A 230 -9.96 2.93 -3.67
C PHE A 230 -10.03 3.75 -4.95
N HIS A 231 -8.98 3.74 -5.79
CA HIS A 231 -9.08 4.32 -7.14
C HIS A 231 -10.01 3.48 -8.02
N MET A 232 -9.91 2.16 -7.95
CA MET A 232 -10.75 1.24 -8.73
C MET A 232 -12.23 1.31 -8.29
N LEU A 233 -12.48 1.42 -6.99
CA LEU A 233 -13.84 1.56 -6.44
C LEU A 233 -14.54 2.85 -6.85
N LYS A 234 -13.79 3.92 -7.18
CA LYS A 234 -14.34 5.20 -7.65
C LYS A 234 -14.58 5.27 -9.16
N GLY A 235 -14.35 4.17 -9.89
CA GLY A 235 -14.73 4.04 -11.30
C GLY A 235 -13.77 4.69 -12.30
N GLU A 236 -12.55 5.07 -11.88
CA GLU A 236 -11.51 5.48 -12.82
C GLU A 236 -10.93 4.23 -13.49
N GLN A 237 -11.06 4.16 -14.82
CA GLN A 237 -10.60 3.04 -15.64
C GLN A 237 -9.09 2.82 -15.50
N HIS A 238 -8.69 1.55 -15.66
CA HIS A 238 -7.30 1.06 -15.66
C HIS A 238 -6.34 1.90 -16.50
#